data_AF-A0A359EDG8-F1
#
_entry.id   AF-A0A359EDG8-F1
#
_cell.length_a   1.000
_cell.length_b   1.000
_cell.length_c   1.000
_cell.angle_alpha   90.00
_cell.angle_beta   90.00
_cell.angle_gamma   90.00
#
_symmetry.space_group_name_H-M   'P 1'
#
loop_
_entity.id
_entity.type
_entity.pdbx_description
1 polymer ?
#
loop_
_entity_poly.entity_id
_entity_poly.type
_entity_poly.pdbx_seq_one_letter_code
_entity_poly.pdbx_strand_id
1 'polypeptide(L)'
;EHRDLSERKGKNLWHKLMKAAGAQIDANFGKDAVFSTYTPAGEILKNPQATAVVKRFIPMVGMLTAEMIAEIQSFNIRELAKMHGRLLLLNSKKLDKIDQVLSEIPLTPGQSNRTTNDGFNEYRQALDGNQIIRVLAARFFAGNDCEAMLNADFLNGESDAAPSLGAEIVQDNFSATWQIQQAGPDGFRFTEMAFEDPKDHSASYLSFYLNSPRGLDHLLIEPNLPKLYLNLETTGCLRVWLNGTEIFTQDAISAEAIKLHTPLLLEKGTNHILIKVVNLNTDYIVRAYLTSSHEDFIPTLDSSVER
;
A
#
# COMPACT_ATOMS: atom_id res chain seq x y z
N GLU A 1 -27.21 14.80 -43.41
CA GLU A 1 -26.81 16.22 -43.37
C GLU A 1 -26.60 16.80 -41.97
N HIS A 2 -27.41 16.48 -40.94
CA HIS A 2 -27.19 16.98 -39.58
C HIS A 2 -25.98 16.37 -38.82
N ARG A 3 -25.45 15.22 -39.27
CA ARG A 3 -24.30 14.55 -38.63
C ARG A 3 -22.95 15.16 -39.06
N ASP A 4 -22.79 15.48 -40.34
CA ASP A 4 -21.60 16.13 -40.92
C ASP A 4 -21.35 17.56 -40.41
N LEU A 5 -22.42 18.28 -40.07
CA LEU A 5 -22.34 19.63 -39.50
C LEU A 5 -21.82 19.63 -38.06
N SER A 6 -22.03 18.55 -37.30
CA SER A 6 -21.51 18.42 -35.94
C SER A 6 -20.02 18.07 -35.92
N GLU A 7 -19.58 17.19 -36.83
CA GLU A 7 -18.17 16.78 -36.94
C GLU A 7 -17.28 17.93 -37.45
N ARG A 8 -17.79 18.75 -38.39
CA ARG A 8 -17.08 19.94 -38.87
C ARG A 8 -16.98 21.05 -37.82
N LYS A 9 -17.97 21.19 -36.93
CA LYS A 9 -17.91 22.14 -35.80
C LYS A 9 -16.96 21.66 -34.70
N GLY A 10 -16.92 20.36 -34.41
CA GLY A 10 -16.00 19.75 -33.44
C GLY A 10 -14.53 19.95 -33.83
N LYS A 11 -14.17 19.69 -35.09
CA LYS A 11 -12.79 19.88 -35.60
C LYS A 11 -12.34 21.35 -35.58
N ASN A 12 -13.24 22.29 -35.88
CA ASN A 12 -12.93 23.73 -35.85
C ASN A 12 -12.81 24.31 -34.44
N LEU A 13 -13.53 23.76 -33.46
CA LEU A 13 -13.37 24.11 -32.06
C LEU A 13 -12.04 23.56 -31.52
N TRP A 14 -11.70 22.33 -31.88
CA TRP A 14 -10.43 21.68 -31.53
C TRP A 14 -9.21 22.43 -32.07
N HIS A 15 -9.24 22.83 -33.35
CA HIS A 15 -8.15 23.63 -33.93
C HIS A 15 -8.01 25.02 -33.28
N LYS A 16 -9.11 25.64 -32.85
CA LYS A 16 -9.08 26.92 -32.14
C LYS A 16 -8.55 26.79 -30.71
N LEU A 17 -8.89 25.70 -30.01
CA LEU A 17 -8.38 25.40 -28.67
C LEU A 17 -6.88 25.09 -28.71
N MET A 18 -6.43 24.28 -29.67
CA MET A 18 -5.00 23.97 -29.84
C MET A 18 -4.16 25.19 -30.24
N LYS A 19 -4.73 26.11 -31.02
CA LYS A 19 -4.05 27.36 -31.41
C LYS A 19 -4.05 28.41 -30.29
N ALA A 20 -5.06 28.42 -29.42
CA ALA A 20 -5.13 29.30 -28.26
C ALA A 20 -4.23 28.85 -27.10
N ALA A 21 -3.92 27.54 -27.02
CA ALA A 21 -3.06 26.96 -25.99
C ALA A 21 -1.54 27.06 -26.31
N GLY A 22 -1.15 27.60 -27.47
CA GLY A 22 0.27 27.79 -27.83
C GLY A 22 1.11 26.50 -27.85
N ALA A 23 0.47 25.32 -27.87
CA ALA A 23 1.16 24.04 -27.77
C ALA A 23 1.84 23.69 -29.09
N GLN A 24 3.10 24.09 -29.24
CA GLN A 24 4.04 23.34 -30.07
C GLN A 24 4.12 21.93 -29.48
N ILE A 25 3.63 20.93 -30.21
CA ILE A 25 3.83 19.53 -29.87
C ILE A 25 5.30 19.24 -30.16
N ASP A 26 6.15 19.38 -29.15
CA ASP A 26 7.53 18.92 -29.19
C ASP A 26 7.54 17.40 -29.35
N ALA A 27 8.33 16.89 -30.29
CA ALA A 27 8.52 15.45 -30.51
C ALA A 27 9.18 14.74 -29.30
N ASN A 28 9.57 15.48 -28.26
CA ASN A 28 10.04 14.97 -26.98
C ASN A 28 9.00 15.07 -25.83
N PHE A 29 7.76 15.50 -26.09
CA PHE A 29 6.70 15.50 -25.07
C PHE A 29 6.28 14.06 -24.76
N GLY A 30 6.90 13.46 -23.73
CA GLY A 30 6.67 12.06 -23.41
C GLY A 30 7.83 11.31 -22.73
N LYS A 31 9.03 11.91 -22.62
CA LYS A 31 10.17 11.23 -21.98
C LYS A 31 10.10 11.21 -20.45
N ASP A 32 9.39 12.17 -19.84
CA ASP A 32 9.09 12.24 -18.41
C ASP A 32 7.56 12.33 -18.20
N ALA A 33 6.82 11.49 -18.93
CA ALA A 33 5.36 11.56 -18.96
C ALA A 33 4.79 11.04 -17.62
N VAL A 34 4.21 11.94 -16.83
CA VAL A 34 3.54 11.63 -15.56
C VAL A 34 2.06 11.98 -15.62
N PHE A 35 1.22 11.27 -14.86
CA PHE A 35 -0.21 11.58 -14.84
C PHE A 35 -0.47 12.99 -14.31
N SER A 36 -1.55 13.61 -14.77
CA SER A 36 -2.08 14.84 -14.21
C SER A 36 -3.59 14.88 -14.35
N THR A 37 -4.23 15.84 -13.72
CA THR A 37 -5.65 16.18 -13.89
C THR A 37 -5.98 16.72 -15.29
N TYR A 38 -4.96 16.96 -16.14
CA TYR A 38 -5.11 17.27 -17.57
C TYR A 38 -5.02 16.02 -18.46
N THR A 39 -4.53 14.90 -17.93
CA THR A 39 -4.56 13.60 -18.62
C THR A 39 -6.02 13.16 -18.81
N PRO A 40 -6.38 12.54 -19.96
CA PRO A 40 -7.73 12.03 -20.15
C PRO A 40 -8.14 11.07 -19.04
N ALA A 41 -9.38 11.20 -18.53
CA ALA A 41 -9.89 10.34 -17.47
C ALA A 41 -9.83 8.87 -17.87
N GLY A 42 -10.04 8.54 -19.15
CA GLY A 42 -9.92 7.18 -19.64
C GLY A 42 -8.52 6.58 -19.49
N GLU A 43 -7.46 7.39 -19.58
CA GLU A 43 -6.08 6.93 -19.37
C GLU A 43 -5.79 6.78 -17.88
N ILE A 44 -6.25 7.73 -17.06
CA ILE A 44 -6.12 7.68 -15.60
C ILE A 44 -6.84 6.44 -15.04
N LEU A 45 -8.08 6.19 -15.50
CA LEU A 45 -8.93 5.08 -15.05
C LEU A 45 -8.45 3.71 -15.54
N LYS A 46 -7.61 3.66 -16.57
CA LYS A 46 -6.94 2.43 -17.04
C LYS A 46 -5.69 2.10 -16.24
N ASN A 47 -5.08 3.09 -15.58
CA ASN A 47 -3.92 2.88 -14.72
C ASN A 47 -4.38 2.69 -13.26
N PRO A 48 -4.11 1.53 -12.64
CA PRO A 48 -4.57 1.25 -11.27
C PRO A 48 -4.04 2.23 -10.22
N GLN A 49 -2.77 2.66 -10.33
CA GLN A 49 -2.16 3.63 -9.40
C GLN A 49 -2.84 5.00 -9.52
N ALA A 50 -2.98 5.50 -10.75
CA ALA A 50 -3.58 6.80 -11.00
C ALA A 50 -5.08 6.80 -10.61
N THR A 51 -5.78 5.69 -10.85
CA THR A 51 -7.17 5.50 -10.43
C THR A 51 -7.31 5.54 -8.90
N ALA A 52 -6.42 4.88 -8.17
CA ALA A 52 -6.44 4.86 -6.71
C ALA A 52 -6.23 6.27 -6.13
N VAL A 53 -5.31 7.05 -6.73
CA VAL A 53 -5.10 8.46 -6.36
C VAL A 53 -6.39 9.25 -6.55
N VAL A 54 -7.02 9.17 -7.72
CA VAL A 54 -8.25 9.93 -7.98
C VAL A 54 -9.40 9.49 -7.07
N LYS A 55 -9.53 8.19 -6.80
CA LYS A 55 -10.55 7.62 -5.90
C LYS A 55 -10.45 8.18 -4.48
N ARG A 56 -9.24 8.50 -3.98
CA ARG A 56 -9.03 9.16 -2.68
C ARG A 56 -9.70 10.53 -2.59
N PHE A 57 -9.78 11.25 -3.70
CA PHE A 57 -10.37 12.59 -3.75
C PHE A 57 -11.80 12.59 -4.29
N ILE A 58 -12.16 11.57 -5.08
CA ILE A 58 -13.47 11.37 -5.69
C ILE A 58 -13.92 9.91 -5.42
N PRO A 59 -14.49 9.62 -4.24
CA PRO A 59 -14.86 8.25 -3.86
C PRO A 59 -15.81 7.57 -4.85
N MET A 60 -16.68 8.36 -5.51
CA MET A 60 -17.63 7.89 -6.53
C MET A 60 -16.98 7.24 -7.75
N VAL A 61 -15.67 7.44 -7.99
CA VAL A 61 -14.95 6.76 -9.07
C VAL A 61 -15.03 5.23 -8.92
N GLY A 62 -15.06 4.72 -7.69
CA GLY A 62 -15.23 3.29 -7.44
C GLY A 62 -16.61 2.72 -7.79
N MET A 63 -17.58 3.57 -8.12
CA MET A 63 -18.96 3.20 -8.44
C MET A 63 -19.28 3.36 -9.94
N LEU A 64 -18.31 3.76 -10.76
CA LEU A 64 -18.51 3.96 -12.19
C LEU A 64 -18.61 2.63 -12.93
N THR A 65 -19.65 2.48 -13.76
CA THR A 65 -19.78 1.35 -14.67
C THR A 65 -18.95 1.56 -15.94
N ALA A 66 -18.70 0.49 -16.71
CA ALA A 66 -17.97 0.58 -17.97
C ALA A 66 -18.60 1.56 -18.98
N GLU A 67 -19.94 1.64 -19.00
CA GLU A 67 -20.68 2.59 -19.85
C GLU A 67 -20.45 4.03 -19.40
N MET A 68 -20.52 4.30 -18.09
CA MET A 68 -20.23 5.63 -17.53
C MET A 68 -18.78 6.05 -17.79
N ILE A 69 -17.83 5.11 -17.71
CA ILE A 69 -16.41 5.36 -18.02
C ILE A 69 -16.26 5.72 -19.51
N ALA A 70 -16.95 5.01 -20.41
CA ALA A 70 -16.89 5.29 -21.84
C ALA A 70 -17.43 6.68 -22.20
N GLU A 71 -18.39 7.21 -21.43
CA GLU A 71 -18.91 8.57 -21.61
C GLU A 71 -17.94 9.65 -21.13
N ILE A 72 -17.19 9.39 -20.05
CA ILE A 72 -16.30 10.40 -19.45
C ILE A 72 -14.84 10.30 -19.94
N GLN A 73 -14.47 9.21 -20.63
CA GLN A 73 -13.07 8.88 -20.93
C GLN A 73 -12.27 9.98 -21.64
N SER A 74 -12.94 10.77 -22.49
CA SER A 74 -12.31 11.82 -23.28
C SER A 74 -12.11 13.14 -22.52
N PHE A 75 -12.73 13.29 -21.35
CA PHE A 75 -12.61 14.49 -20.52
C PHE A 75 -11.47 14.33 -19.52
N ASN A 76 -10.83 15.43 -19.16
CA ASN A 76 -9.89 15.45 -18.05
C ASN A 76 -10.58 15.78 -16.71
N ILE A 77 -9.90 15.55 -15.59
CA ILE A 77 -10.50 15.72 -14.25
C ILE A 77 -10.91 17.18 -14.00
N ARG A 78 -10.17 18.15 -14.53
CA ARG A 78 -10.52 19.58 -14.37
C ARG A 78 -11.76 19.96 -15.19
N GLU A 79 -11.94 19.38 -16.37
CA GLU A 79 -13.15 19.53 -17.18
C GLU A 79 -14.35 18.90 -16.50
N LEU A 80 -14.21 17.67 -15.99
CA LEU A 80 -15.26 17.00 -15.21
C LEU A 80 -15.63 17.81 -13.95
N ALA A 81 -14.63 18.37 -13.24
CA ALA A 81 -14.85 19.25 -12.10
C ALA A 81 -15.58 20.56 -12.48
N LYS A 82 -15.35 21.10 -13.68
CA LYS A 82 -16.09 22.28 -14.16
C LYS A 82 -17.53 21.95 -14.54
N MET A 83 -17.76 20.81 -15.18
CA MET A 83 -19.10 20.38 -15.62
C MET A 83 -19.97 19.89 -14.45
N HIS A 84 -19.37 19.23 -13.46
CA HIS A 84 -20.07 18.57 -12.34
C HIS A 84 -19.60 19.02 -10.96
N GLY A 85 -19.01 20.22 -10.84
CA GLY A 85 -18.32 20.66 -9.62
C GLY A 85 -19.12 20.62 -8.33
N ARG A 86 -20.44 20.79 -8.39
CA ARG A 86 -21.34 20.64 -7.22
C ARG A 86 -21.42 19.20 -6.71
N LEU A 87 -21.29 18.22 -7.60
CA LEU A 87 -21.34 16.79 -7.27
C LEU A 87 -19.97 16.25 -6.85
N LEU A 88 -18.90 16.74 -7.49
CA LEU A 88 -17.55 16.24 -7.26
C LEU A 88 -16.84 16.92 -6.08
N LEU A 89 -17.33 18.07 -5.60
CA LEU A 89 -16.76 18.82 -4.47
C LEU A 89 -15.24 19.09 -4.61
N LEU A 90 -14.79 19.25 -5.86
CA LEU A 90 -13.41 19.54 -6.24
C LEU A 90 -13.24 21.06 -6.43
N ASN A 91 -12.45 21.68 -5.56
CA ASN A 91 -11.97 23.05 -5.75
C ASN A 91 -10.56 23.04 -6.36
N SER A 92 -10.05 24.21 -6.77
CA SER A 92 -8.71 24.35 -7.35
C SER A 92 -7.63 23.71 -6.46
N LYS A 93 -7.66 24.00 -5.15
CA LYS A 93 -6.71 23.46 -4.17
C LYS A 93 -6.71 21.92 -4.12
N LYS A 94 -7.86 21.26 -4.26
CA LYS A 94 -7.95 19.79 -4.33
C LYS A 94 -7.44 19.26 -5.67
N LEU A 95 -7.74 19.94 -6.77
CA LEU A 95 -7.22 19.57 -8.10
C LEU A 95 -5.70 19.67 -8.16
N ASP A 96 -5.12 20.69 -7.52
CA ASP A 96 -3.66 20.86 -7.46
C ASP A 96 -2.99 19.77 -6.59
N LYS A 97 -3.67 19.31 -5.54
CA LYS A 97 -3.21 18.14 -4.76
C LYS A 97 -3.30 16.84 -5.55
N ILE A 98 -4.35 16.66 -6.34
CA ILE A 98 -4.47 15.50 -7.23
C ILE A 98 -3.33 15.54 -8.25
N ASP A 99 -3.03 16.71 -8.84
CA ASP A 99 -1.89 16.88 -9.76
C ASP A 99 -0.56 16.52 -9.12
N GLN A 100 -0.30 17.00 -7.91
CA GLN A 100 0.94 16.70 -7.19
C GLN A 100 1.16 15.20 -7.07
N VAL A 101 0.13 14.45 -6.63
CA VAL A 101 0.25 13.00 -6.43
C VAL A 101 0.26 12.24 -7.75
N LEU A 102 -0.50 12.68 -8.76
CA LEU A 102 -0.47 12.05 -10.09
C LEU A 102 0.87 12.26 -10.79
N SER A 103 1.56 13.36 -10.54
CA SER A 103 2.86 13.69 -11.15
C SER A 103 4.00 12.77 -10.71
N GLU A 104 3.79 11.94 -9.70
CA GLU A 104 4.75 10.93 -9.25
C GLU A 104 4.56 9.58 -9.97
N ILE A 105 3.50 9.45 -10.79
CA ILE A 105 3.11 8.20 -11.45
C ILE A 105 3.47 8.26 -12.94
N PRO A 106 4.31 7.34 -13.46
CA PRO A 106 4.68 7.32 -14.88
C PRO A 106 3.53 6.87 -15.79
N LEU A 107 3.47 7.43 -17.00
CA LEU A 107 2.43 7.15 -18.01
C LEU A 107 2.71 5.90 -18.87
N THR A 108 3.92 5.31 -18.80
CA THR A 108 4.31 4.15 -19.64
C THR A 108 3.87 2.80 -19.07
N PRO A 109 3.43 1.85 -19.92
CA PRO A 109 3.20 0.46 -19.52
C PRO A 109 4.53 -0.31 -19.56
N GLY A 110 5.17 -0.46 -18.40
CA GLY A 110 6.32 -1.36 -18.22
C GLY A 110 5.85 -2.82 -18.16
N GLN A 111 6.45 -3.68 -18.98
CA GLN A 111 6.15 -5.10 -19.10
C GLN A 111 6.50 -5.90 -17.83
N SER A 112 5.52 -6.64 -17.30
CA SER A 112 5.69 -8.01 -16.81
C SER A 112 4.52 -8.84 -17.35
N ASN A 113 4.80 -9.61 -18.41
CA ASN A 113 3.89 -10.64 -18.89
C ASN A 113 3.78 -11.73 -17.81
N ARG A 114 2.63 -11.78 -17.13
CA ARG A 114 1.85 -13.00 -16.93
C ARG A 114 0.40 -12.58 -16.73
N THR A 115 -0.39 -12.77 -17.78
CA THR A 115 -1.85 -12.70 -17.72
C THR A 115 -2.38 -13.83 -16.83
N THR A 116 -2.41 -13.58 -15.52
CA THR A 116 -3.48 -14.07 -14.64
C THR A 116 -4.28 -12.84 -14.21
N ASN A 117 -5.54 -13.02 -13.82
CA ASN A 117 -6.50 -11.94 -13.55
C ASN A 117 -6.17 -11.13 -12.26
N ASP A 118 -4.92 -10.72 -12.06
CA ASP A 118 -4.33 -10.30 -10.78
C ASP A 118 -3.82 -8.85 -10.77
N GLY A 119 -4.31 -7.97 -11.63
CA GLY A 119 -3.89 -6.55 -11.67
C GLY A 119 -4.17 -5.75 -10.37
N PHE A 120 -4.93 -6.32 -9.43
CA PHE A 120 -5.15 -5.78 -8.08
C PHE A 120 -4.17 -6.34 -7.02
N ASN A 121 -3.38 -7.38 -7.33
CA ASN A 121 -2.54 -8.10 -6.37
C ASN A 121 -1.11 -7.55 -6.27
N GLU A 122 -0.52 -7.02 -7.36
CA GLU A 122 0.87 -6.50 -7.33
C GLU A 122 1.07 -5.32 -6.35
N TYR A 123 0.03 -4.50 -6.09
CA TYR A 123 0.11 -3.40 -5.11
C TYR A 123 0.02 -3.83 -3.66
N ARG A 124 -0.49 -5.05 -3.44
CA ARG A 124 -0.73 -5.61 -2.12
C ARG A 124 0.26 -6.69 -1.75
N GLN A 125 1.13 -7.12 -2.68
CA GLN A 125 2.10 -8.16 -2.43
C GLN A 125 3.05 -7.74 -1.29
N ALA A 126 3.10 -8.54 -0.23
CA ALA A 126 3.92 -8.24 0.94
C ALA A 126 5.38 -8.71 0.76
N LEU A 127 5.61 -9.77 -0.01
CA LEU A 127 6.93 -10.36 -0.26
C LEU A 127 7.48 -10.03 -1.65
N ASP A 128 8.78 -9.77 -1.72
CA ASP A 128 9.58 -9.86 -2.94
C ASP A 128 10.75 -10.81 -2.69
N GLY A 129 10.72 -11.97 -3.37
CA GLY A 129 11.56 -13.11 -3.04
C GLY A 129 11.38 -13.51 -1.58
N ASN A 130 12.41 -13.33 -0.76
CA ASN A 130 12.36 -13.59 0.67
C ASN A 130 12.18 -12.33 1.54
N GLN A 131 12.25 -11.14 0.96
CA GLN A 131 12.15 -9.89 1.72
C GLN A 131 10.68 -9.49 1.91
N ILE A 132 10.35 -8.97 3.08
CA ILE A 132 9.05 -8.35 3.31
C ILE A 132 9.17 -6.88 2.91
N ILE A 133 8.58 -6.53 1.76
CA ILE A 133 8.70 -5.21 1.14
C ILE A 133 7.51 -4.30 1.43
N ARG A 134 6.36 -4.86 1.84
CA ARG A 134 5.15 -4.08 2.15
C ARG A 134 4.42 -4.67 3.34
N VAL A 135 3.85 -3.79 4.15
CA VAL A 135 3.00 -4.12 5.30
C VAL A 135 1.85 -3.11 5.40
N LEU A 136 0.75 -3.53 6.02
CA LEU A 136 -0.17 -2.58 6.64
C LEU A 136 0.43 -2.15 7.97
N ALA A 137 0.73 -0.87 8.12
CA ALA A 137 1.17 -0.31 9.37
C ALA A 137 0.07 0.53 10.04
N ALA A 138 -0.02 0.40 11.35
CA ALA A 138 -0.74 1.34 12.19
C ALA A 138 0.12 2.59 12.45
N ARG A 139 -0.53 3.70 12.80
CA ARG A 139 0.15 4.92 13.28
C ARG A 139 0.96 4.66 14.56
N PHE A 140 1.65 5.70 15.03
CA PHE A 140 2.47 5.65 16.24
C PHE A 140 1.63 5.92 17.49
N PHE A 141 1.75 5.02 18.48
CA PHE A 141 1.12 5.12 19.79
C PHE A 141 2.17 5.56 20.80
N ALA A 142 2.05 6.77 21.32
CA ALA A 142 3.03 7.31 22.26
C ALA A 142 3.08 6.49 23.57
N GLY A 143 4.28 6.33 24.12
CA GLY A 143 4.52 5.68 25.40
C GLY A 143 5.95 5.92 25.88
N ASN A 144 6.30 5.46 27.08
CA ASN A 144 7.55 5.89 27.72
C ASN A 144 8.66 4.84 27.68
N ASP A 145 8.31 3.55 27.72
CA ASP A 145 9.26 2.45 27.84
C ASP A 145 8.75 1.19 27.11
N CYS A 146 9.68 0.27 26.84
CA CYS A 146 9.38 -0.95 26.10
C CYS A 146 8.38 -1.86 26.78
N GLU A 147 8.54 -2.09 28.09
CA GLU A 147 7.70 -3.05 28.82
C GLU A 147 6.24 -2.59 28.84
N ALA A 148 6.00 -1.33 29.22
CA ALA A 148 4.67 -0.74 29.25
C ALA A 148 4.04 -0.73 27.85
N MET A 149 4.78 -0.32 26.82
CA MET A 149 4.23 -0.26 25.46
C MET A 149 3.98 -1.65 24.87
N LEU A 150 4.84 -2.64 25.10
CA LEU A 150 4.61 -4.00 24.64
C LEU A 150 3.36 -4.60 25.29
N ASN A 151 3.12 -4.34 26.57
CA ASN A 151 1.98 -4.88 27.31
C ASN A 151 0.67 -4.10 27.11
N ALA A 152 0.73 -2.87 26.60
CA ALA A 152 -0.46 -2.05 26.33
C ALA A 152 -1.15 -2.49 25.03
N ASP A 153 -2.39 -2.96 25.09
CA ASP A 153 -3.17 -3.27 23.90
C ASP A 153 -3.68 -1.99 23.23
N PHE A 154 -3.12 -1.66 22.06
CA PHE A 154 -3.54 -0.47 21.29
C PHE A 154 -4.57 -0.77 20.19
N LEU A 155 -4.92 -2.05 19.99
CA LEU A 155 -5.84 -2.49 18.94
C LEU A 155 -7.21 -2.96 19.49
N ASN A 156 -7.37 -2.96 20.82
CA ASN A 156 -8.52 -3.53 21.54
C ASN A 156 -8.74 -5.02 21.20
N GLY A 157 -7.65 -5.78 21.16
CA GLY A 157 -7.61 -7.20 20.83
C GLY A 157 -6.51 -7.51 19.83
N GLU A 158 -5.24 -7.44 20.24
CA GLU A 158 -4.10 -7.79 19.37
C GLU A 158 -4.20 -9.20 18.77
N SER A 159 -4.72 -10.15 19.56
CA SER A 159 -4.95 -11.53 19.13
C SER A 159 -6.06 -11.69 18.09
N ASP A 160 -7.04 -10.80 18.08
CA ASP A 160 -8.18 -10.85 17.15
C ASP A 160 -8.05 -9.82 16.01
N ALA A 161 -6.90 -9.16 15.91
CA ALA A 161 -6.67 -8.10 14.95
C ALA A 161 -6.79 -8.63 13.52
N ALA A 162 -7.69 -8.04 12.74
CA ALA A 162 -7.81 -8.28 11.31
C ALA A 162 -7.69 -6.95 10.53
N PRO A 163 -6.46 -6.42 10.39
CA PRO A 163 -6.24 -5.13 9.74
C PRO A 163 -6.71 -5.13 8.29
N SER A 164 -7.30 -4.01 7.87
CA SER A 164 -7.65 -3.70 6.49
C SER A 164 -7.31 -2.26 6.17
N LEU A 165 -6.99 -1.97 4.91
CA LEU A 165 -6.52 -0.67 4.48
C LEU A 165 -7.57 0.41 4.76
N GLY A 166 -7.15 1.46 5.46
CA GLY A 166 -8.02 2.58 5.82
C GLY A 166 -9.02 2.28 6.93
N ALA A 167 -9.04 1.06 7.50
CA ALA A 167 -9.85 0.77 8.68
C ALA A 167 -9.37 1.60 9.86
N GLU A 168 -10.33 2.13 10.62
CA GLU A 168 -10.04 2.94 11.78
C GLU A 168 -9.70 2.06 13.00
N ILE A 169 -8.66 2.45 13.72
CA ILE A 169 -8.31 1.99 15.05
C ILE A 169 -8.90 3.02 15.99
N VAL A 170 -9.97 2.65 16.69
CA VAL A 170 -10.68 3.54 17.61
C VAL A 170 -10.30 3.16 19.04
N GLN A 171 -9.63 4.06 19.74
CA GLN A 171 -9.49 4.05 21.20
C GLN A 171 -10.14 5.30 21.76
N ASP A 172 -10.54 5.29 23.04
CA ASP A 172 -11.44 6.27 23.70
C ASP A 172 -11.46 7.70 23.12
N ASN A 173 -10.29 8.31 22.84
CA ASN A 173 -10.15 9.65 22.25
C ASN A 173 -9.19 9.72 21.03
N PHE A 174 -8.94 8.60 20.35
CA PHE A 174 -7.95 8.46 19.28
C PHE A 174 -8.53 7.66 18.10
N SER A 175 -8.41 8.20 16.89
CA SER A 175 -8.72 7.49 15.64
C SER A 175 -7.47 7.51 14.75
N ALA A 176 -6.96 6.33 14.43
CA ALA A 176 -5.90 6.11 13.45
C ALA A 176 -6.40 5.23 12.31
N THR A 177 -5.69 5.22 11.18
CA THR A 177 -6.02 4.32 10.07
C THR A 177 -4.83 3.44 9.72
N TRP A 178 -5.10 2.20 9.32
CA TRP A 178 -4.09 1.33 8.73
C TRP A 178 -3.69 1.83 7.35
N GLN A 179 -2.39 1.91 7.09
CA GLN A 179 -1.84 2.40 5.84
C GLN A 179 -0.77 1.46 5.32
N ILE A 180 -0.68 1.32 3.99
CA ILE A 180 0.42 0.56 3.38
C ILE A 180 1.71 1.34 3.58
N GLN A 181 2.71 0.67 4.15
CA GLN A 181 4.08 1.15 4.23
C GLN A 181 4.98 0.23 3.40
N GLN A 182 5.96 0.84 2.73
CA GLN A 182 6.93 0.14 1.91
C GLN A 182 8.30 0.20 2.59
N ALA A 183 9.02 -0.92 2.55
CA ALA A 183 10.39 -0.97 3.03
C ALA A 183 11.32 -0.18 2.09
N GLY A 184 12.25 0.58 2.67
CA GLY A 184 13.41 1.10 1.96
C GLY A 184 14.50 0.02 1.80
N PRO A 185 15.67 0.38 1.25
CA PRO A 185 16.78 -0.56 1.06
C PRO A 185 17.23 -1.25 2.36
N ASP A 186 17.09 -0.56 3.49
CA ASP A 186 17.52 -1.05 4.79
C ASP A 186 16.43 -1.76 5.59
N GLY A 187 15.17 -1.68 5.15
CA GLY A 187 13.99 -2.16 5.88
C GLY A 187 12.94 -1.06 6.09
N PHE A 188 12.03 -1.29 7.02
CA PHE A 188 10.99 -0.32 7.40
C PHE A 188 11.59 0.73 8.32
N ARG A 189 11.87 1.92 7.80
CA ARG A 189 12.34 3.06 8.58
C ARG A 189 11.18 3.89 9.10
N PHE A 190 11.11 4.05 10.41
CA PHE A 190 9.98 4.72 11.07
C PHE A 190 9.91 6.20 10.72
N THR A 191 11.05 6.87 10.57
CA THR A 191 11.11 8.29 10.18
C THR A 191 10.58 8.56 8.78
N GLU A 192 10.63 7.57 7.88
CA GLU A 192 10.14 7.69 6.50
C GLU A 192 8.65 7.37 6.37
N MET A 193 8.04 6.71 7.37
CA MET A 193 6.60 6.44 7.36
C MET A 193 5.81 7.74 7.42
N ALA A 194 4.82 7.90 6.53
CA ALA A 194 4.02 9.12 6.36
C ALA A 194 2.93 9.30 7.45
N PHE A 195 3.29 9.11 8.72
CA PHE A 195 2.45 9.38 9.88
C PHE A 195 2.78 10.75 10.48
N GLU A 196 1.75 11.46 10.93
CA GLU A 196 1.87 12.81 11.51
C GLU A 196 2.16 12.77 13.02
N ASP A 197 2.09 11.58 13.63
CA ASP A 197 2.23 11.34 15.06
C ASP A 197 3.71 11.31 15.51
N PRO A 198 4.01 11.48 16.82
CA PRO A 198 5.36 11.35 17.35
C PRO A 198 5.94 9.97 17.04
N LYS A 199 7.08 9.96 16.34
CA LYS A 199 7.71 8.72 15.86
C LYS A 199 8.68 8.15 16.89
N ASP A 200 9.21 9.01 17.75
CA ASP A 200 9.99 8.67 18.92
C ASP A 200 9.09 8.28 20.09
N HIS A 201 9.61 7.45 20.99
CA HIS A 201 8.88 7.00 22.18
C HIS A 201 7.47 6.50 21.84
N SER A 202 7.40 5.58 20.88
CA SER A 202 6.14 5.12 20.32
C SER A 202 6.13 3.63 19.97
N ALA A 203 4.95 3.04 19.96
CA ALA A 203 4.69 1.73 19.39
C ALA A 203 4.01 1.87 18.02
N SER A 204 4.24 0.93 17.12
CA SER A 204 3.46 0.76 15.89
C SER A 204 3.28 -0.72 15.61
N TYR A 205 2.30 -1.04 14.76
CA TYR A 205 2.04 -2.41 14.31
C TYR A 205 2.34 -2.51 12.84
N LEU A 206 2.99 -3.59 12.43
CA LEU A 206 3.20 -4.00 11.06
C LEU A 206 2.44 -5.30 10.84
N SER A 207 1.62 -5.36 9.80
CA SER A 207 0.72 -6.47 9.52
C SER A 207 0.85 -6.91 8.07
N PHE A 208 0.89 -8.23 7.85
CA PHE A 208 0.82 -8.83 6.53
C PHE A 208 0.32 -10.26 6.62
N TYR A 209 -0.03 -10.83 5.47
CA TYR A 209 -0.57 -12.17 5.35
C TYR A 209 0.33 -13.01 4.44
N LEU A 210 0.46 -14.28 4.79
CA LEU A 210 1.10 -15.32 3.99
C LEU A 210 0.09 -16.41 3.69
N ASN A 211 -0.14 -16.67 2.42
CA ASN A 211 -0.96 -17.79 1.98
C ASN A 211 -0.04 -18.99 1.68
N SER A 212 -0.16 -20.03 2.50
CA SER A 212 0.67 -21.22 2.40
C SER A 212 -0.05 -22.36 1.67
N PRO A 213 0.56 -22.99 0.65
CA PRO A 213 -0.06 -24.11 -0.06
C PRO A 213 -0.21 -25.37 0.81
N ARG A 214 0.52 -25.45 1.93
CA ARG A 214 0.51 -26.57 2.87
C ARG A 214 0.72 -26.10 4.31
N GLY A 215 0.22 -26.86 5.27
CA GLY A 215 0.52 -26.63 6.68
C GLY A 215 1.95 -27.03 7.04
N LEU A 216 2.55 -26.29 7.98
CA LEU A 216 3.85 -26.52 8.62
C LEU A 216 3.71 -26.81 10.13
N ASP A 217 2.48 -26.84 10.63
CA ASP A 217 2.07 -27.07 12.01
C ASP A 217 2.20 -28.54 12.47
N HIS A 218 2.19 -29.49 11.54
CA HIS A 218 2.22 -30.94 11.83
C HIS A 218 3.62 -31.57 11.67
N LEU A 219 4.62 -31.04 12.39
CA LEU A 219 6.02 -31.49 12.34
C LEU A 219 6.26 -32.95 12.77
N LEU A 220 5.36 -33.54 13.56
CA LEU A 220 5.51 -34.91 14.08
C LEU A 220 5.05 -35.99 13.08
N ILE A 221 4.27 -35.63 12.07
CA ILE A 221 3.68 -36.57 11.11
C ILE A 221 4.52 -36.63 9.83
N GLU A 222 5.18 -35.52 9.45
CA GLU A 222 6.00 -35.44 8.24
C GLU A 222 7.42 -34.93 8.56
N PRO A 223 8.44 -35.81 8.59
CA PRO A 223 9.80 -35.45 9.00
C PRO A 223 10.55 -34.52 8.03
N ASN A 224 10.07 -34.39 6.78
CA ASN A 224 10.66 -33.56 5.73
C ASN A 224 9.86 -32.27 5.45
N LEU A 225 9.17 -31.73 6.44
CA LEU A 225 8.48 -30.45 6.28
C LEU A 225 9.48 -29.28 6.13
N PRO A 226 9.19 -28.29 5.26
CA PRO A 226 9.91 -27.03 5.25
C PRO A 226 9.82 -26.32 6.60
N LYS A 227 10.96 -26.11 7.23
CA LYS A 227 11.07 -25.18 8.37
C LYS A 227 11.19 -23.77 7.83
N LEU A 228 10.16 -22.96 8.03
CA LEU A 228 10.12 -21.55 7.67
C LEU A 228 10.34 -20.69 8.91
N TYR A 229 11.11 -19.62 8.77
CA TYR A 229 11.39 -18.67 9.84
C TYR A 229 11.20 -17.24 9.36
N LEU A 230 10.62 -16.42 10.23
CA LEU A 230 10.65 -14.97 10.13
C LEU A 230 11.93 -14.47 10.82
N ASN A 231 12.73 -13.73 10.08
CA ASN A 231 13.89 -13.03 10.60
C ASN A 231 13.54 -11.56 10.77
N LEU A 232 13.82 -11.02 11.95
CA LEU A 232 13.67 -9.61 12.26
C LEU A 232 15.01 -9.07 12.72
N GLU A 233 15.49 -8.01 12.08
CA GLU A 233 16.69 -7.29 12.51
C GLU A 233 16.28 -5.93 13.05
N THR A 234 16.57 -5.69 14.33
CA THR A 234 16.19 -4.44 15.01
C THR A 234 17.02 -4.18 16.27
N THR A 235 17.06 -2.92 16.70
CA THR A 235 17.65 -2.47 17.98
C THR A 235 16.63 -2.33 19.10
N GLY A 236 15.34 -2.45 18.81
CA GLY A 236 14.25 -2.11 19.72
C GLY A 236 13.51 -3.33 20.24
N CYS A 237 12.39 -3.05 20.88
CA CYS A 237 11.56 -4.07 21.50
C CYS A 237 10.42 -4.44 20.56
N LEU A 238 10.03 -5.71 20.53
CA LEU A 238 8.96 -6.17 19.65
C LEU A 238 8.21 -7.37 20.21
N ARG A 239 7.02 -7.58 19.69
CA ARG A 239 6.18 -8.75 19.93
C ARG A 239 5.55 -9.19 18.62
N VAL A 240 5.47 -10.50 18.40
CA VAL A 240 5.00 -11.09 17.15
C VAL A 240 3.87 -12.07 17.45
N TRP A 241 2.79 -11.95 16.67
CA TRP A 241 1.69 -12.89 16.65
C TRP A 241 1.58 -13.54 15.28
N LEU A 242 1.22 -14.82 15.29
CA LEU A 242 0.83 -15.60 14.12
C LEU A 242 -0.57 -16.15 14.38
N ASN A 243 -1.52 -15.81 13.50
CA ASN A 243 -2.94 -16.20 13.62
C ASN A 243 -3.49 -15.91 15.03
N GLY A 244 -3.16 -14.75 15.58
CA GLY A 244 -3.60 -14.32 16.91
C GLY A 244 -2.84 -14.90 18.11
N THR A 245 -1.96 -15.87 17.89
CA THR A 245 -1.13 -16.47 18.94
C THR A 245 0.21 -15.77 19.02
N GLU A 246 0.61 -15.29 20.20
CA GLU A 246 1.95 -14.75 20.41
C GLU A 246 2.99 -15.86 20.22
N ILE A 247 3.95 -15.64 19.31
CA ILE A 247 5.01 -16.60 19.00
C ILE A 247 6.40 -16.10 19.42
N PHE A 248 6.53 -14.80 19.73
CA PHE A 248 7.81 -14.21 20.11
C PHE A 248 7.63 -12.85 20.81
N THR A 249 8.46 -12.58 21.82
CA THR A 249 8.63 -11.27 22.47
C THR A 249 10.11 -10.98 22.71
N GLN A 250 10.55 -9.76 22.41
CA GLN A 250 11.83 -9.16 22.79
C GLN A 250 11.52 -7.88 23.58
N ASP A 251 11.77 -7.89 24.88
CA ASP A 251 11.42 -6.81 25.82
C ASP A 251 12.57 -5.84 26.12
N ALA A 252 13.77 -6.11 25.60
CA ALA A 252 14.96 -5.28 25.83
C ALA A 252 15.47 -4.59 24.56
N ILE A 253 15.92 -3.35 24.71
CA ILE A 253 16.62 -2.58 23.69
C ILE A 253 18.06 -3.11 23.57
N SER A 254 18.59 -3.10 22.35
CA SER A 254 19.99 -3.40 22.06
C SER A 254 20.70 -2.21 21.43
N ALA A 255 21.97 -2.03 21.77
CA ALA A 255 22.82 -1.01 21.13
C ALA A 255 23.11 -1.34 19.66
N GLU A 256 23.13 -2.62 19.31
CA GLU A 256 23.35 -3.13 17.94
C GLU A 256 22.14 -3.91 17.46
N ALA A 257 21.92 -3.95 16.14
CA ALA A 257 20.79 -4.69 15.57
C ALA A 257 20.92 -6.19 15.88
N ILE A 258 19.94 -6.73 16.59
CA ILE A 258 19.85 -8.16 16.87
C ILE A 258 19.05 -8.81 15.76
N LYS A 259 19.53 -9.95 15.26
CA LYS A 259 18.78 -10.83 14.37
C LYS A 259 17.98 -11.84 15.20
N LEU A 260 16.68 -11.69 15.17
CA LEU A 260 15.71 -12.59 15.80
C LEU A 260 15.26 -13.63 14.78
N HIS A 261 15.07 -14.87 15.22
CA HIS A 261 14.74 -16.00 14.36
C HIS A 261 13.55 -16.76 14.93
N THR A 262 12.37 -16.52 14.36
CA THR A 262 11.11 -17.04 14.88
C THR A 262 10.53 -18.07 13.92
N PRO A 263 10.31 -19.33 14.36
CA PRO A 263 9.70 -20.34 13.51
C PRO A 263 8.24 -19.98 13.20
N LEU A 264 7.83 -20.16 11.95
CA LEU A 264 6.46 -19.94 11.49
C LEU A 264 5.77 -21.29 11.27
N LEU A 265 4.88 -21.65 12.20
CA LEU A 265 4.02 -22.82 12.08
C LEU A 265 2.76 -22.45 11.28
N LEU A 266 2.94 -22.25 9.98
CA LEU A 266 1.85 -21.83 9.10
C LEU A 266 0.78 -22.93 8.98
N GLU A 267 -0.48 -22.57 9.03
CA GLU A 267 -1.58 -23.40 8.60
C GLU A 267 -1.67 -23.42 7.06
N LYS A 268 -2.35 -24.41 6.49
CA LYS A 268 -2.68 -24.38 5.06
C LYS A 268 -3.67 -23.24 4.79
N GLY A 269 -3.35 -22.38 3.83
CA GLY A 269 -4.17 -21.22 3.49
C GLY A 269 -3.60 -19.92 4.06
N THR A 270 -4.47 -18.95 4.31
CA THR A 270 -4.10 -17.61 4.77
C THR A 270 -3.67 -17.61 6.23
N ASN A 271 -2.47 -17.13 6.50
CA ASN A 271 -1.91 -16.90 7.82
C ASN A 271 -1.67 -15.40 8.01
N HIS A 272 -2.03 -14.87 9.17
CA HIS A 272 -1.83 -13.47 9.52
C HIS A 272 -0.63 -13.32 10.45
N ILE A 273 0.28 -12.41 10.10
CA ILE A 273 1.40 -12.02 10.94
C ILE A 273 1.17 -10.57 11.38
N LEU A 274 1.18 -10.37 12.69
CA LEU A 274 1.17 -9.06 13.32
C LEU A 274 2.48 -8.89 14.09
N ILE A 275 3.15 -7.76 13.90
CA ILE A 275 4.37 -7.40 14.60
C ILE A 275 4.12 -6.06 15.27
N LYS A 276 4.13 -6.04 16.59
CA LYS A 276 4.20 -4.80 17.35
C LYS A 276 5.65 -4.46 17.57
N VAL A 277 6.03 -3.24 17.26
CA VAL A 277 7.39 -2.76 17.45
C VAL A 277 7.36 -1.49 18.27
N VAL A 278 8.29 -1.38 19.19
CA VAL A 278 8.43 -0.25 20.08
C VAL A 278 9.73 0.47 19.75
N ASN A 279 9.57 1.74 19.43
CA ASN A 279 10.64 2.64 19.09
C ASN A 279 10.84 3.68 20.19
N LEU A 280 12.00 3.66 20.85
CA LEU A 280 12.40 4.67 21.83
C LEU A 280 13.41 5.69 21.26
N ASN A 281 13.84 5.52 20.01
CA ASN A 281 14.89 6.32 19.37
C ASN A 281 14.39 6.99 18.08
N THR A 282 15.11 7.98 17.56
CA THR A 282 14.65 8.71 16.36
C THR A 282 14.99 8.03 15.04
N ASP A 283 15.91 7.07 14.96
CA ASP A 283 16.32 6.43 13.69
C ASP A 283 16.12 4.91 13.71
N TYR A 284 14.87 4.50 13.92
CA TYR A 284 14.51 3.10 14.08
C TYR A 284 14.20 2.42 12.75
N ILE A 285 14.82 1.27 12.55
CA ILE A 285 14.67 0.42 11.37
C ILE A 285 14.31 -0.98 11.83
N VAL A 286 13.36 -1.58 11.12
CA VAL A 286 13.05 -3.01 11.23
C VAL A 286 13.23 -3.64 9.87
N ARG A 287 14.19 -4.56 9.75
CA ARG A 287 14.33 -5.38 8.54
C ARG A 287 13.66 -6.73 8.78
N ALA A 288 12.82 -7.15 7.84
CA ALA A 288 12.03 -8.36 7.97
C ALA A 288 12.16 -9.22 6.70
N TYR A 289 12.51 -10.49 6.87
CA TYR A 289 12.66 -11.44 5.75
C TYR A 289 12.49 -12.89 6.18
N LEU A 290 12.15 -13.73 5.21
CA LEU A 290 11.95 -15.15 5.41
C LEU A 290 13.23 -15.95 5.11
N THR A 291 13.40 -17.05 5.84
CA THR A 291 14.36 -18.10 5.50
C THR A 291 13.69 -19.45 5.62
N SER A 292 14.03 -20.37 4.73
CA SER A 292 13.50 -21.72 4.75
C SER A 292 14.63 -22.74 4.69
N SER A 293 14.46 -23.86 5.39
CA SER A 293 15.31 -25.05 5.21
C SER A 293 15.23 -25.67 3.80
N HIS A 294 14.17 -25.35 3.05
CA HIS A 294 13.96 -25.76 1.66
C HIS A 294 13.90 -24.51 0.78
N GLU A 295 14.88 -24.34 -0.11
CA GLU A 295 15.05 -23.13 -0.93
C GLU A 295 13.81 -22.84 -1.80
N ASP A 296 13.17 -23.89 -2.31
CA ASP A 296 12.02 -23.78 -3.20
C ASP A 296 10.70 -23.48 -2.47
N PHE A 297 10.68 -23.43 -1.14
CA PHE A 297 9.43 -23.25 -0.42
C PHE A 297 8.93 -21.79 -0.42
N ILE A 298 9.81 -20.81 -0.21
CA ILE A 298 9.43 -19.39 -0.17
C ILE A 298 8.76 -18.95 -1.50
N PRO A 299 9.30 -19.31 -2.69
CA PRO A 299 8.64 -19.01 -3.96
C PRO A 299 7.23 -19.60 -4.14
N THR A 300 6.83 -20.58 -3.30
CA THR A 300 5.48 -21.17 -3.34
C THR A 300 4.48 -20.43 -2.46
N LEU A 301 4.95 -19.52 -1.61
CA LEU A 301 4.09 -18.68 -0.78
C LEU A 301 3.51 -17.55 -1.62
N ASP A 302 2.22 -17.30 -1.44
CA ASP A 302 1.60 -16.05 -1.86
C ASP A 302 1.51 -15.11 -0.65
N SER A 303 1.48 -13.80 -0.88
CA SER A 303 1.57 -12.83 0.20
C SER A 303 0.77 -11.57 -0.11
N SER A 304 0.19 -11.00 0.94
CA SER A 304 -0.66 -9.82 0.80
C SER A 304 -0.62 -8.95 2.06
N VAL A 305 -0.85 -7.65 1.91
CA VAL A 305 -1.02 -6.73 3.05
C VAL A 305 -2.44 -6.77 3.63
N GLU A 306 -3.39 -7.37 2.91
CA GLU A 306 -4.79 -7.57 3.30
C GLU A 306 -5.21 -9.03 3.09
N ARG A 307 -6.23 -9.48 3.82
CA ARG A 307 -6.76 -10.84 3.73
C ARG A 307 -7.40 -11.16 2.37
#